data_AF-A0A9E2ZDM8-F1
#
_entry.id   AF-A0A9E2ZDM8-F1
#
_cell.length_a   1.000
_cell.length_b   1.000
_cell.length_c   1.000
_cell.angle_alpha   90.00
_cell.angle_beta   90.00
_cell.angle_gamma   90.00
#
_symmetry.space_group_name_H-M   'P 1'
#
loop_
_entity.id
_entity.type
_entity.pdbx_description
1 polymer ?
#
loop_
_entity_poly.entity_id
_entity_poly.type
_entity_poly.pdbx_seq_one_letter_code
_entity_poly.pdbx_strand_id
1 'polypeptide(L)'
;MTVERGQKLRVLEGRFVLEHAVDASEVAAEGDVLALVLGPDGRTWVRRDDTAKNTWAALWNGDEPHDPEATGMLSAIVAPLASAALPVWVASSFDGDLVLVPSSRLDDAVGVLRLAGHHVSG
;
A
#
# COMPACT_ATOMS: atom_id res chain seq x y z
N MET A 1 -9.38 -20.83 -14.65
CA MET A 1 -10.16 -20.97 -13.41
C MET A 1 -9.55 -19.99 -12.42
N THR A 2 -10.01 -18.74 -12.41
CA THR A 2 -9.49 -17.74 -11.47
C THR A 2 -10.32 -17.90 -10.21
N VAL A 3 -9.70 -18.39 -9.14
CA VAL A 3 -10.32 -18.33 -7.82
C VAL A 3 -10.42 -16.85 -7.49
N GLU A 4 -11.63 -16.30 -7.45
CA GLU A 4 -11.87 -14.96 -6.91
C GLU A 4 -11.44 -14.96 -5.45
N ARG A 5 -10.21 -14.49 -5.20
CA ARG A 5 -9.72 -14.20 -3.84
C ARG A 5 -10.05 -12.76 -3.50
N GLY A 6 -11.34 -12.46 -3.42
CA GLY A 6 -11.82 -11.19 -2.91
C GLY A 6 -11.22 -10.97 -1.51
N GLN A 7 -10.37 -9.96 -1.40
CA GLN A 7 -9.74 -9.55 -0.13
C GLN A 7 -10.46 -8.33 0.43
N LYS A 8 -10.40 -8.17 1.74
CA LYS A 8 -10.82 -6.94 2.42
C LYS A 8 -9.63 -6.00 2.48
N LEU A 9 -9.80 -4.80 1.96
CA LEU A 9 -8.82 -3.74 2.06
C LEU A 9 -9.43 -2.54 2.78
N ARG A 10 -8.73 -2.02 3.78
CA ARG A 10 -9.08 -0.76 4.43
C ARG A 10 -8.20 0.35 3.89
N VAL A 11 -8.82 1.44 3.45
CA VAL A 11 -8.11 2.70 3.20
C VAL A 11 -7.69 3.26 4.54
N LEU A 12 -6.38 3.45 4.73
CA LEU A 12 -5.86 4.04 5.95
C LEU A 12 -6.11 5.55 5.95
N GLU A 13 -6.42 6.09 7.13
CA GLU A 13 -6.60 7.53 7.30
C GLU A 13 -5.29 8.28 7.06
N GLY A 14 -5.40 9.44 6.41
CA GLY A 14 -4.28 10.32 6.14
C GLY A 14 -3.68 10.15 4.74
N ARG A 15 -2.58 10.84 4.53
CA ARG A 15 -1.85 10.92 3.27
C ARG A 15 -0.38 10.70 3.55
N PHE A 16 0.29 9.97 2.65
CA PHE A 16 1.64 9.50 2.88
C PHE A 16 2.60 10.04 1.82
N VAL A 17 3.86 10.24 2.20
CA VAL A 17 4.94 10.59 1.28
C VAL A 17 5.95 9.44 1.21
N LEU A 18 6.49 9.23 0.01
CA LEU A 18 7.59 8.31 -0.25
C LEU A 18 8.89 9.11 -0.33
N GLU A 19 9.86 8.76 0.49
CA GLU A 19 11.13 9.47 0.55
C GLU A 19 12.31 8.52 0.54
N HIS A 20 13.35 8.92 -0.18
CA HIS A 20 14.64 8.24 -0.16
C HIS A 20 15.52 8.91 0.90
N ALA A 21 15.76 8.21 2.02
CA ALA A 21 16.64 8.69 3.07
C ALA A 21 18.07 8.20 2.79
N VAL A 22 19.01 9.14 2.67
CA VAL A 22 20.42 8.85 2.46
C VAL A 22 21.14 8.62 3.81
N ASP A 23 20.69 9.30 4.87
CA ASP A 23 21.34 9.26 6.18
C ASP A 23 20.51 8.53 7.24
N ALA A 24 21.21 7.79 8.12
CA ALA A 24 20.60 6.97 9.17
C ALA A 24 20.08 7.77 10.38
N SER A 25 20.45 9.04 10.47
CA SER A 25 20.20 9.90 11.62
C SER A 25 18.92 10.72 11.51
N GLU A 26 18.29 10.77 10.34
CA GLU A 26 16.90 11.20 10.29
C GLU A 26 16.09 10.06 10.92
N VAL A 27 15.43 10.37 12.02
CA VAL A 27 14.43 9.51 12.67
C VAL A 27 13.15 10.35 12.62
N ALA A 28 12.22 10.04 11.71
CA ALA A 28 10.87 10.55 11.87
C ALA A 28 10.36 10.03 13.21
N ALA A 29 9.60 10.84 13.92
CA ALA A 29 8.95 10.37 15.13
C ALA A 29 8.24 9.04 14.82
N GLU A 30 8.50 8.01 15.62
CA GLU A 30 8.04 6.63 15.36
C GLU A 30 6.53 6.53 15.06
N GLY A 31 5.73 7.51 15.52
CA GLY A 31 4.28 7.57 15.28
C GLY A 31 3.83 7.95 13.87
N ASP A 32 4.70 8.55 13.04
CA ASP A 32 4.34 9.02 11.70
C ASP A 32 4.84 8.09 10.58
N VAL A 33 5.64 7.08 10.90
CA VAL A 33 6.21 6.13 9.93
C VAL A 33 5.28 4.94 9.73
N LEU A 34 4.82 4.77 8.49
CA LEU A 34 4.00 3.63 8.09
C LEU A 34 4.86 2.44 7.64
N ALA A 35 5.99 2.69 6.97
CA ALA A 35 6.92 1.64 6.53
C ALA A 35 8.34 2.17 6.37
N LEU A 36 9.33 1.33 6.71
CA LEU A 36 10.75 1.54 6.46
C LEU A 36 11.30 0.33 5.69
N VAL A 37 11.83 0.57 4.49
CA VAL A 37 12.48 -0.46 3.68
C VAL A 37 13.98 -0.16 3.62
N LEU A 38 14.80 -1.07 4.15
CA LEU A 38 16.26 -1.02 4.07
C LEU A 38 16.72 -1.81 2.84
N GLY A 39 16.98 -1.11 1.74
CA GLY A 39 17.49 -1.67 0.51
C GLY A 39 19.03 -1.69 0.46
N PRO A 40 19.62 -2.42 -0.51
CA PRO A 40 21.07 -2.43 -0.70
C PRO A 40 21.64 -1.05 -1.06
N ASP A 41 20.85 -0.22 -1.72
CA ASP A 41 21.28 1.09 -2.25
C ASP A 41 20.81 2.29 -1.40
N GLY A 42 20.11 2.04 -0.29
CA GLY A 42 19.56 3.11 0.54
C GLY A 42 18.31 2.71 1.30
N ARG A 43 17.63 3.71 1.87
CA ARG A 43 16.42 3.52 2.67
C ARG A 43 15.24 4.23 2.03
N THR A 44 14.09 3.56 2.03
CA THR A 44 12.82 4.18 1.64
C THR A 44 11.91 4.31 2.84
N TRP A 45 11.33 5.49 3.00
CA TRP A 45 10.40 5.82 4.07
C TRP A 45 9.02 6.07 3.50
N VAL A 46 8.02 5.52 4.19
CA VAL A 46 6.62 5.91 4.01
C VAL A 46 6.19 6.58 5.30
N ARG A 47 5.86 7.87 5.22
CA ARG A 47 5.49 8.68 6.38
C ARG A 47 4.18 9.43 6.14
N ARG A 48 3.37 9.62 7.18
CA ARG A 48 2.18 10.48 7.12
C ARG A 48 2.60 11.94 6.97
N ASP A 49 2.04 12.62 5.99
CA ASP A 49 2.13 14.07 5.78
C ASP A 49 0.88 14.53 5.03
N ASP A 50 -0.11 14.99 5.81
CA ASP A 50 -1.40 15.43 5.28
C ASP A 50 -1.31 16.79 4.55
N THR A 51 -0.16 17.46 4.61
CA THR A 51 0.05 18.79 4.03
C THR A 51 0.78 18.75 2.68
N ALA A 52 1.40 17.62 2.35
CA ALA A 52 2.16 17.45 1.13
C ALA A 52 1.26 17.38 -0.13
N LYS A 53 1.79 17.84 -1.27
CA LYS A 53 1.04 17.93 -2.54
C LYS A 53 1.07 16.64 -3.38
N ASN A 54 2.13 15.85 -3.27
CA ASN A 54 2.34 14.62 -4.05
C ASN A 54 2.27 13.40 -3.13
N THR A 55 1.08 13.18 -2.59
CA THR A 55 0.85 12.16 -1.57
C THR A 55 0.30 10.86 -2.14
N TRP A 56 0.39 9.84 -1.31
CA TRP A 56 -0.08 8.48 -1.53
C TRP A 56 -1.18 8.15 -0.53
N ALA A 57 -2.18 7.42 -0.99
CA ALA A 57 -3.18 6.79 -0.15
C ALA A 57 -2.82 5.32 0.04
N ALA A 58 -2.88 4.83 1.28
CA ALA A 58 -2.53 3.46 1.62
C ALA A 58 -3.78 2.59 1.76
N LEU A 59 -3.75 1.41 1.14
CA LEU A 59 -4.70 0.33 1.35
C LEU A 59 -4.01 -0.79 2.13
N TRP A 60 -4.72 -1.36 3.10
CA TRP A 60 -4.22 -2.40 4.00
C TRP A 60 -5.12 -3.63 3.95
N ASN A 61 -4.56 -4.81 3.68
CA ASN A 61 -5.32 -6.08 3.65
C ASN A 61 -5.15 -6.98 4.90
N GLY A 62 -4.35 -6.57 5.88
CA GLY A 62 -4.04 -7.40 7.05
C GLY A 62 -5.00 -7.24 8.23
N ASP A 63 -6.18 -6.62 8.06
CA ASP A 63 -7.26 -6.70 9.06
C ASP A 63 -7.78 -8.14 9.20
N GLU A 64 -7.63 -8.95 8.15
CA GLU A 64 -7.83 -10.39 8.15
C GLU A 64 -6.55 -11.07 7.64
N PRO A 65 -5.57 -11.30 8.54
CA PRO A 65 -4.28 -11.85 8.15
C PRO A 65 -4.42 -13.17 7.42
N HIS A 66 -3.62 -13.32 6.37
CA HIS A 66 -3.46 -14.56 5.65
C HIS A 66 -2.18 -15.26 6.10
N ASP A 67 -2.07 -16.55 5.79
CA ASP A 67 -0.82 -17.28 5.96
C ASP A 67 0.31 -16.55 5.21
N PRO A 68 1.45 -16.24 5.85
CA PRO A 68 2.61 -15.64 5.17
C PRO A 68 3.09 -16.43 3.94
N GLU A 69 2.80 -17.73 3.87
CA GLU A 69 3.12 -18.59 2.72
C GLU A 69 2.00 -18.63 1.66
N ALA A 70 0.88 -17.92 1.88
CA ALA A 70 -0.23 -17.87 0.94
C ALA A 70 0.18 -17.17 -0.37
N THR A 71 0.23 -17.95 -1.45
CA THR A 71 0.63 -17.45 -2.76
C THR A 71 -0.47 -16.64 -3.44
N GLY A 72 -0.09 -15.55 -4.12
CA GLY A 72 -1.00 -14.80 -5.00
C GLY A 72 -1.90 -13.76 -4.32
N MET A 73 -1.78 -13.55 -3.01
CA MET A 73 -2.57 -12.55 -2.28
C MET A 73 -2.26 -11.13 -2.77
N LEU A 74 -1.00 -10.69 -2.71
CA LEU A 74 -0.59 -9.40 -3.25
C LEU A 74 -0.84 -9.29 -4.77
N SER A 75 -0.61 -10.37 -5.52
CA SER A 75 -0.84 -10.38 -6.97
C SER A 75 -2.30 -10.12 -7.34
N ALA A 76 -3.26 -10.63 -6.55
CA ALA A 76 -4.68 -10.39 -6.79
C ALA A 76 -5.03 -8.89 -6.68
N ILE A 77 -4.31 -8.13 -5.84
CA ILE A 77 -4.49 -6.69 -5.66
C ILE A 77 -3.73 -5.89 -6.74
N VAL A 78 -2.45 -6.22 -6.98
CA VAL A 78 -1.58 -5.43 -7.86
C VAL A 78 -1.91 -5.64 -9.34
N ALA A 79 -2.28 -6.85 -9.76
CA ALA A 79 -2.56 -7.15 -11.17
C ALA A 79 -3.69 -6.28 -11.79
N PRO A 80 -4.86 -6.10 -11.14
CA PRO A 80 -5.90 -5.23 -11.69
C PRO A 80 -5.48 -3.75 -11.70
N LEU A 81 -4.78 -3.27 -10.67
CA LEU A 81 -4.25 -1.89 -10.62
C LEU A 81 -3.25 -1.63 -11.77
N ALA A 82 -2.32 -2.55 -11.99
CA ALA A 82 -1.37 -2.49 -13.10
C ALA A 82 -2.08 -2.51 -14.46
N SER A 83 -3.12 -3.33 -14.62
CA SER A 83 -3.92 -3.41 -15.84
C SER A 83 -4.66 -2.10 -16.14
N ALA A 84 -4.96 -1.30 -15.10
CA ALA A 84 -5.55 0.03 -15.22
C ALA A 84 -4.51 1.17 -15.30
N ALA A 85 -3.22 0.84 -15.46
CA ALA A 85 -2.11 1.80 -15.47
C ALA A 85 -2.05 2.70 -14.21
N LEU A 86 -2.45 2.15 -13.06
CA LEU A 86 -2.31 2.80 -11.76
C LEU A 86 -0.95 2.44 -11.16
N PRO A 87 -0.07 3.41 -10.88
CA PRO A 87 1.19 3.13 -10.23
C PRO A 87 0.94 2.70 -8.77
N VAL A 88 1.74 1.74 -8.31
CA VAL A 88 1.68 1.23 -6.95
C VAL A 88 3.06 1.25 -6.30
N TRP A 89 3.08 1.49 -5.01
CA TRP A 89 4.21 1.17 -4.14
C TRP A 89 3.73 0.19 -3.09
N VAL A 90 4.51 -0.83 -2.76
CA VAL A 90 4.07 -1.90 -1.85
C VAL A 90 5.13 -2.22 -0.80
N ALA A 91 4.67 -2.56 0.40
CA ALA A 91 5.49 -3.18 1.43
C ALA A 91 4.66 -4.24 2.17
N SER A 92 5.22 -5.44 2.30
CA SER A 92 4.61 -6.54 3.03
C SER A 92 5.13 -6.59 4.46
N SER A 93 4.27 -6.98 5.38
CA SER A 93 4.57 -7.29 6.77
C SER A 93 4.11 -8.72 7.09
N PHE A 94 4.14 -9.10 8.37
CA PHE A 94 3.66 -10.40 8.80
C PHE A 94 2.15 -10.58 8.59
N ASP A 95 1.37 -9.53 8.86
CA ASP A 95 -0.10 -9.62 8.86
C ASP A 95 -0.71 -9.34 7.47
N GLY A 96 0.03 -8.68 6.58
CA GLY A 96 -0.44 -8.36 5.25
C GLY A 96 0.42 -7.33 4.52
N ASP A 97 -0.15 -6.76 3.48
CA ASP A 97 0.47 -5.84 2.55
C ASP A 97 -0.10 -4.43 2.69
N LEU A 98 0.80 -3.46 2.69
CA LEU A 98 0.50 -2.06 2.40
C LEU A 98 0.61 -1.86 0.89
N VAL A 99 -0.48 -1.43 0.26
CA VAL A 99 -0.53 -1.07 -1.16
C VAL A 99 -0.86 0.41 -1.27
N LEU A 100 0.11 1.20 -1.73
CA LEU A 100 0.00 2.63 -1.86
C LEU A 100 -0.27 3.00 -3.32
N VAL A 101 -1.23 3.90 -3.54
CA VAL A 101 -1.53 4.52 -4.84
C VAL A 101 -1.44 6.04 -4.72
N PRO A 102 -1.19 6.80 -5.81
CA PRO A 102 -1.28 8.26 -5.74
C PRO A 102 -2.63 8.70 -5.19
N SER A 103 -2.63 9.61 -4.22
CA SER A 103 -3.88 10.04 -3.56
C SER A 103 -4.88 10.65 -4.54
N SER A 104 -4.41 11.28 -5.62
CA SER A 104 -5.25 11.81 -6.70
C SER A 104 -5.92 10.74 -7.56
N ARG A 105 -5.51 9.47 -7.43
CA ARG A 105 -6.02 8.32 -8.19
C ARG A 105 -6.68 7.27 -7.26
N LEU A 106 -6.96 7.62 -6.01
CA LEU A 106 -7.54 6.71 -5.04
C LEU A 106 -8.91 6.18 -5.50
N ASP A 107 -9.80 7.06 -5.97
CA ASP A 107 -11.15 6.65 -6.40
C ASP A 107 -11.10 5.68 -7.58
N ASP A 108 -10.20 5.91 -8.54
CA ASP A 108 -9.95 4.98 -9.66
C ASP A 108 -9.48 3.62 -9.14
N ALA A 109 -8.51 3.61 -8.20
CA ALA A 109 -7.97 2.39 -7.62
C ALA A 109 -9.03 1.59 -6.86
N VAL A 110 -9.85 2.27 -6.05
CA VAL A 110 -10.99 1.66 -5.33
C VAL A 110 -11.99 1.06 -6.33
N GLY A 111 -12.31 1.77 -7.41
CA GLY A 111 -13.19 1.28 -8.45
C GLY A 111 -12.65 0.00 -9.12
N VAL A 112 -11.38 0.01 -9.51
CA VAL A 112 -10.70 -1.14 -10.13
C VAL A 112 -10.67 -2.35 -9.20
N LEU A 113 -10.34 -2.15 -7.92
CA LEU A 113 -10.28 -3.23 -6.94
C LEU A 113 -11.66 -3.83 -6.66
N ARG A 114 -12.70 -3.00 -6.55
CA ARG A 114 -14.08 -3.48 -6.40
C ARG A 114 -14.56 -4.25 -7.62
N LEU A 115 -14.23 -3.80 -8.83
CA LEU A 115 -14.53 -4.53 -10.07
C LEU A 115 -13.79 -5.87 -10.16
N ALA A 116 -12.61 -5.97 -9.54
CA ALA A 116 -11.85 -7.22 -9.42
C ALA A 116 -12.33 -8.14 -8.28
N GLY A 117 -13.41 -7.78 -7.57
CA GLY A 117 -14.02 -8.61 -6.53
C GLY A 117 -13.51 -8.35 -5.11
N HIS A 118 -12.70 -7.31 -4.88
CA HIS A 118 -12.25 -6.93 -3.54
C HIS A 118 -13.28 -6.09 -2.80
N HIS A 119 -13.31 -6.21 -1.47
CA HIS A 119 -14.08 -5.33 -0.61
C HIS A 119 -13.19 -4.22 -0.08
N VAL A 120 -13.46 -2.97 -0.48
CA VAL A 120 -12.68 -1.80 -0.03
C VAL A 120 -13.54 -0.93 0.89
N SER A 121 -13.06 -0.68 2.10
CA SER A 121 -13.69 0.15 3.14
C SER A 121 -12.79 1.32 3.57
N GLY A 122 -13.37 2.33 4.22
CA GLY A 122 -12.67 3.56 4.61
C GLY A 122 -13.08 4.76 3.78
#